data_AF-A0A200IIL6-F1
#
_entry.id   AF-A0A200IIL6-F1
#
_cell.length_a   1.000
_cell.length_b   1.000
_cell.length_c   1.000
_cell.angle_alpha   90.00
_cell.angle_beta   90.00
_cell.angle_gamma   90.00
#
_symmetry.space_group_name_H-M   'P 1'
#
loop_
_entity.id
_entity.type
_entity.pdbx_description
1 polymer ?
#
loop_
_entity_poly.entity_id
_entity_poly.type
_entity_poly.pdbx_seq_one_letter_code
_entity_poly.pdbx_strand_id
1 'polypeptide(L)'
;MPRKDRILLFIDEYMQAQGCAPTIREICANEEIKTTSLVYRHLLRLEKIGLIYRAYRFKSRSVRFTDEGKAYVKALRQALLADEKQTHGNEE
;
A
#
# COMPACT_ATOMS: atom_id res chain seq x y z
N MET A 1 -5.98 -5.79 -10.01
CA MET A 1 -4.90 -5.09 -9.29
C MET A 1 -3.95 -6.09 -8.62
N PRO A 2 -2.61 -5.98 -8.80
CA PRO A 2 -1.66 -6.89 -8.17
C PRO A 2 -1.53 -6.62 -6.67
N ARG A 3 -1.23 -7.66 -5.89
CA ARG A 3 -1.18 -7.62 -4.42
C ARG A 3 -0.20 -6.58 -3.85
N LYS A 4 0.90 -6.31 -4.54
CA LYS A 4 1.84 -5.24 -4.15
C LYS A 4 1.18 -3.86 -4.09
N ASP A 5 0.28 -3.58 -5.02
CA ASP A 5 -0.34 -2.26 -5.14
C ASP A 5 -1.45 -2.10 -4.10
N ARG A 6 -2.18 -3.18 -3.80
CA ARG A 6 -3.15 -3.21 -2.70
C ARG A 6 -2.49 -2.98 -1.35
N ILE A 7 -1.35 -3.62 -1.09
CA ILE A 7 -0.57 -3.39 0.15
C ILE A 7 -0.13 -1.93 0.25
N LEU A 8 0.36 -1.33 -0.84
CA LEU A 8 0.78 0.07 -0.84
C LEU A 8 -0.40 1.02 -0.60
N LEU A 9 -1.54 0.80 -1.24
CA LEU A 9 -2.77 1.57 -1.00
C LEU A 9 -3.22 1.46 0.46
N PHE A 10 -3.29 0.24 0.98
CA PHE A 10 -3.70 0.00 2.37
C PHE A 10 -2.76 0.69 3.36
N ILE A 11 -1.45 0.65 3.14
CA ILE A 11 -0.48 1.36 3.99
C ILE A 11 -0.76 2.87 3.97
N ASP A 12 -1.00 3.45 2.80
CA ASP A 12 -1.28 4.88 2.66
C ASP A 12 -2.62 5.28 3.29
N GLU A 13 -3.68 4.51 3.06
CA GLU A 13 -5.00 4.69 3.68
C GLU A 13 -4.92 4.58 5.20
N TYR A 14 -4.25 3.55 5.70
CA TYR A 14 -4.06 3.34 7.14
C TYR A 14 -3.25 4.48 7.76
N MET A 15 -2.20 4.96 7.08
CA MET A 15 -1.41 6.11 7.54
C MET A 15 -2.24 7.40 7.57
N GLN A 16 -3.13 7.62 6.61
CA GLN A 16 -4.03 8.77 6.59
C GLN A 16 -5.10 8.68 7.68
N ALA A 17 -5.63 7.48 7.93
CA ALA A 17 -6.68 7.27 8.93
C ALA A 17 -6.16 7.28 10.38
N GLN A 18 -5.03 6.62 10.63
CA GLN A 18 -4.49 6.39 11.97
C GLN A 18 -3.29 7.28 12.32
N GLY A 19 -2.75 8.02 11.34
CA GLY A 19 -1.53 8.83 11.51
C GLY A 19 -0.25 7.99 11.72
N CYS A 20 -0.32 6.66 11.58
CA CYS A 20 0.82 5.76 11.78
C CYS A 20 0.83 4.64 10.74
N ALA A 21 2.00 4.03 10.53
CA ALA A 21 2.12 2.92 9.58
C ALA A 21 1.53 1.62 10.16
N PRO A 22 0.89 0.77 9.34
CA PRO A 22 0.36 -0.50 9.81
C PRO A 22 1.47 -1.49 10.16
N THR A 23 1.11 -2.48 10.95
CA THR A 23 1.93 -3.62 11.33
C THR A 23 1.75 -4.77 10.34
N ILE A 24 2.69 -5.73 10.38
CA ILE A 24 2.61 -6.95 9.54
C ILE A 24 1.29 -7.71 9.82
N ARG A 25 0.79 -7.71 11.06
CA ARG A 25 -0.46 -8.37 11.42
C ARG A 25 -1.68 -7.69 10.77
N GLU A 26 -1.72 -6.36 10.75
CA GLU A 26 -2.81 -5.60 10.13
C GLU A 26 -2.81 -5.78 8.61
N ILE A 27 -1.64 -5.76 7.97
CA ILE A 27 -1.51 -6.07 6.54
C ILE A 27 -1.97 -7.51 6.26
N CYS A 28 -1.62 -8.46 7.13
CA CYS A 28 -2.07 -9.85 7.04
C CYS A 28 -3.59 -9.96 7.11
N ALA A 29 -4.23 -9.24 8.04
CA ALA A 29 -5.67 -9.23 8.22
C ALA A 29 -6.39 -8.62 7.02
N ASN A 30 -5.87 -7.52 6.47
CA ASN A 30 -6.46 -6.84 5.32
C ASN A 30 -6.34 -7.64 4.02
N GLU A 31 -5.23 -8.34 3.80
CA GLU A 31 -4.98 -9.13 2.59
C GLU A 31 -5.38 -10.62 2.72
N GLU A 32 -6.00 -11.01 3.83
CA GLU A 32 -6.32 -12.41 4.19
C GLU A 32 -5.11 -13.36 4.08
N ILE A 33 -3.90 -12.84 4.35
CA ILE A 33 -2.67 -13.63 4.25
C ILE A 33 -2.52 -14.44 5.54
N LYS A 34 -2.38 -15.76 5.40
CA LYS A 34 -2.20 -16.66 6.55
C LYS A 34 -0.78 -16.60 7.15
N THR A 35 0.21 -16.08 6.43
CA THR A 35 1.61 -16.15 6.82
C THR A 35 2.32 -14.80 6.78
N THR A 36 2.82 -14.36 7.93
CA THR A 36 3.63 -13.14 8.10
C THR A 36 4.87 -13.11 7.19
N SER A 37 5.47 -14.26 6.90
CA SER A 37 6.61 -14.40 5.99
C SER A 37 6.32 -13.96 4.55
N LEU A 38 5.08 -14.11 4.08
CA LEU A 38 4.69 -13.67 2.73
C LEU A 38 4.64 -12.14 2.67
N VAL A 39 3.99 -11.50 3.65
CA VAL A 39 3.96 -10.04 3.80
C VAL A 39 5.37 -9.49 3.89
N TYR A 40 6.23 -10.14 4.69
CA TYR A 40 7.62 -9.73 4.84
C TYR A 40 8.40 -9.75 3.53
N ARG A 41 8.20 -10.78 2.67
CA ARG A 41 8.78 -10.83 1.32
C ARG A 41 8.25 -9.71 0.42
N HIS A 42 6.96 -9.40 0.50
CA HIS A 42 6.39 -8.28 -0.26
C HIS A 42 7.03 -6.95 0.15
N LEU A 43 7.12 -6.69 1.45
CA LEU A 43 7.76 -5.47 1.96
C LEU A 43 9.25 -5.38 1.58
N LEU A 44 9.99 -6.50 1.62
CA LEU A 44 11.38 -6.53 1.14
C LEU A 44 11.50 -6.19 -0.34
N ARG A 45 10.57 -6.67 -1.17
CA ARG A 45 10.58 -6.35 -2.60
C ARG A 45 10.27 -4.87 -2.82
N LEU A 46 9.29 -4.33 -2.11
CA LEU A 46 8.91 -2.90 -2.16
C LEU A 46 10.06 -1.99 -1.70
N GLU A 47 10.83 -2.43 -0.71
CA GLU A 47 12.03 -1.73 -0.25
C GLU A 47 13.17 -1.81 -1.28
N LYS A 48 13.37 -2.98 -1.89
CA LYS A 48 14.39 -3.17 -2.94
C LYS A 48 14.15 -2.30 -4.18
N ILE A 49 12.89 -2.05 -4.53
CA ILE A 49 12.53 -1.19 -5.66
C ILE A 49 12.44 0.30 -5.29
N GLY A 50 12.74 0.67 -4.04
CA GLY A 50 12.80 2.07 -3.63
C GLY A 50 11.44 2.73 -3.33
N LEU A 51 10.32 2.01 -3.31
CA LEU A 51 9.00 2.58 -3.03
C LEU A 51 8.74 2.80 -1.53
N ILE A 52 9.32 1.97 -0.68
CA ILE A 52 9.20 2.11 0.78
C ILE A 52 10.57 1.94 1.43
N TYR A 53 10.70 2.46 2.65
CA TYR A 53 11.86 2.24 3.49
C TYR A 53 11.41 1.85 4.90
N ARG A 54 12.16 0.97 5.56
CA ARG A 54 11.92 0.58 6.95
C ARG A 54 13.11 1.00 7.81
N ALA A 55 12.87 1.93 8.72
CA ALA A 55 13.91 2.37 9.66
C ALA A 55 14.45 1.22 10.53
N TYR A 56 13.59 0.25 10.87
CA TYR A 56 13.99 -0.95 11.59
C TYR A 56 13.17 -2.16 11.15
N ARG A 57 13.86 -3.24 10.78
CA ARG A 57 13.29 -4.50 10.27
C ARG A 57 12.34 -5.20 11.24
N PHE A 58 12.63 -5.11 12.54
CA PHE A 58 11.88 -5.81 13.59
C PHE A 58 10.89 -4.92 14.33
N LYS A 59 10.94 -3.59 14.11
CA LYS A 59 9.97 -2.69 14.74
C LYS A 59 8.71 -2.60 13.88
N SER A 60 7.58 -2.87 14.52
CA SER A 60 6.26 -2.54 14.03
C SER A 60 6.16 -1.05 13.66
N ARG A 61 5.39 -0.71 12.62
CA ARG A 61 5.11 0.67 12.21
C ARG A 61 6.34 1.50 11.73
N SER A 62 7.43 0.83 11.38
CA SER A 62 8.65 1.47 10.88
C SER A 62 8.62 1.77 9.37
N VAL A 63 7.61 1.27 8.66
CA VAL A 63 7.44 1.49 7.22
C VAL A 63 7.15 2.96 6.96
N ARG A 64 7.86 3.53 5.99
CA ARG A 64 7.65 4.88 5.46
C ARG A 64 7.72 4.83 3.94
N PHE A 65 6.94 5.67 3.29
CA PHE A 65 7.06 5.87 1.85
C PHE A 65 8.23 6.79 1.53
N THR A 66 8.94 6.45 0.47
CA THR A 66 9.85 7.37 -0.22
C THR A 66 9.05 8.31 -1.11
N ASP A 67 9.70 9.30 -1.70
CA ASP A 67 9.03 10.23 -2.63
C ASP A 67 8.50 9.50 -3.86
N GLU A 68 9.24 8.51 -4.38
CA GLU A 68 8.78 7.61 -5.45
C GLU A 68 7.57 6.78 -5.02
N GLY A 69 7.59 6.24 -3.79
CA GLY A 69 6.46 5.50 -3.22
C GLY A 69 5.18 6.32 -3.16
N LYS A 70 5.27 7.56 -2.68
CA LYS A 70 4.13 8.49 -2.62
C LYS A 70 3.61 8.80 -4.02
N ALA A 71 4.50 9.08 -4.98
CA ALA A 71 4.10 9.35 -6.35
C ALA A 71 3.40 8.14 -6.98
N TYR A 72 3.91 6.93 -6.74
CA TYR A 72 3.33 5.69 -7.23
C TYR A 72 1.93 5.43 -6.66
N VAL A 73 1.76 5.56 -5.35
CA VAL A 73 0.45 5.38 -4.71
C VAL A 73 -0.55 6.44 -5.15
N LYS A 74 -0.10 7.70 -5.30
CA LYS A 74 -0.93 8.78 -5.84
C LYS A 74 -1.40 8.47 -7.26
N ALA A 75 -0.50 8.00 -8.13
CA ALA A 75 -0.85 7.59 -9.49
C ALA A 75 -1.82 6.40 -9.50
N LEU A 76 -1.62 5.41 -8.63
CA LEU A 76 -2.55 4.28 -8.48
C LEU A 76 -3.95 4.73 -8.06
N ARG A 77 -4.06 5.63 -7.07
CA ARG A 77 -5.35 6.19 -6.65
C ARG A 77 -6.01 6.98 -7.79
N GLN A 78 -5.24 7.79 -8.50
CA GLN A 78 -5.75 8.56 -9.63
C GLN A 78 -6.25 7.67 -10.77
N ALA A 79 -5.56 6.57 -11.05
CA ALA A 79 -5.99 5.58 -12.04
C ALA A 79 -7.32 4.92 -11.63
N LEU A 80 -7.48 4.55 -10.35
CA LEU A 80 -8.72 3.99 -9.82
C LEU A 80 -9.91 4.97 -9.91
N LEU A 81 -9.68 6.24 -9.53
CA LEU A 81 -10.68 7.30 -9.62
C LEU A 81 -11.04 7.66 -11.07
N ALA A 82 -10.14 7.43 -12.03
CA ALA A 82 -10.38 7.68 -13.44
C ALA A 82 -11.29 6.62 -14.07
N ASP A 83 -11.18 5.35 -13.64
CA ASP A 83 -12.07 4.27 -14.07
C ASP A 83 -13.53 4.54 -13.65
N GLU A 84 -13.76 5.09 -12.45
CA GLU A 84 -15.10 5.42 -11.96
C GLU A 84 -15.77 6.56 -12.74
N LYS A 85 -14.98 7.48 -13.32
CA LYS A 85 -15.51 8.62 -14.09
C LYS A 85 -15.99 8.25 -15.50
N GLN A 86 -15.73 7.04 -15.98
CA GLN A 86 -16.23 6.60 -17.29
C GLN A 86 -17.63 5.98 -17.22
N THR A 87 -18.17 5.67 -16.03
CA THR A 87 -19.46 4.97 -15.88
C THR A 87 -20.66 5.89 -15.66
N HIS A 88 -20.51 7.21 -15.76
CA HIS A 88 -21.63 8.17 -15.62
C HIS A 88 -21.78 9.11 -16.83
N GLY A 89 -21.45 8.61 -18.01
CA GLY A 89 -21.54 9.35 -19.28
C GLY A 89 -22.35 8.61 -20.35
N ASN A 90 -23.46 7.99 -19.97
CA ASN A 90 -24.51 7.54 -20.91
C ASN A 90 -25.81 7.38 -20.13
N GLU A 91 -26.56 8.47 -19.97
CA GLU A 91 -28.02 8.49 -19.82
C GLU A 91 -28.48 9.96 -19.95
N GLU A 92 -28.99 10.24 -21.15
CA GLU A 92 -29.81 11.38 -21.66
C GLU A 92 -29.28 12.82 -21.65
#